data_AF-A0AAD7UCR5-F1
#
_entry.id   AF-A0AAD7UCR5-F1
#
_cell.length_a   1.000
_cell.length_b   1.000
_cell.length_c   1.000
_cell.angle_alpha   90.00
_cell.angle_beta   90.00
_cell.angle_gamma   90.00
#
_symmetry.space_group_name_H-M   'P 1'
#
loop_
_entity.id
_entity.type
_entity.pdbx_description
1 polymer ?
#
loop_
_entity_poly.entity_id
_entity_poly.type
_entity_poly.pdbx_seq_one_letter_code
_entity_poly.pdbx_strand_id
1 'polypeptide(L)'
;MSYNEPKTRRMRLQRLATLVCFVASGEGHWAGFDCSEPRDGSDNLTIGQRECSCGGTKRDTRPVRWIHVPKTGTQFGNTVFRAACDTLPPYAAMRAVPGESLRHAPHKRVIPYFLDCFPNAVERCLLDGGIALAQGHHALESFAPQRVAYVTMLRDPFSRLVSSFHDDYHDCKKCRGTSLVEFARSSQTAAIYANFLLGRSSEELNASSAVAEATERLKKFAFVGIVERWARAVCLYHSIFGGIPTNAEFMNTVRKSMKHNETSLADLSAELRRDARYRHRRRSDPHDLSLVDDYIYQAAVVRFDADFRAYEARCKVPKYNK
;
A
#
# COMPACT_ATOMS: atom_id res chain seq x y z
N MET A 1 -19.36 43.73 -24.10
CA MET A 1 -18.28 43.07 -23.33
C MET A 1 -18.86 41.82 -22.70
N SER A 2 -18.64 40.64 -23.30
CA SER A 2 -19.12 39.36 -22.78
C SER A 2 -17.92 38.62 -22.17
N TYR A 3 -17.99 38.34 -20.87
CA TYR A 3 -16.98 37.59 -20.13
C TYR A 3 -17.12 36.10 -20.47
N ASN A 4 -16.11 35.54 -21.15
CA ASN A 4 -16.01 34.10 -21.38
C ASN A 4 -15.56 33.41 -20.07
N GLU A 5 -16.39 32.51 -19.55
CA GLU A 5 -16.02 31.57 -18.49
C GLU A 5 -14.93 30.58 -18.97
N PRO A 6 -13.99 30.15 -18.10
CA PRO A 6 -12.91 29.26 -18.51
C PRO A 6 -13.38 27.79 -18.59
N LYS A 7 -13.18 27.19 -19.78
CA LYS A 7 -13.43 25.78 -20.17
C LYS A 7 -12.72 24.69 -19.33
N THR A 8 -12.06 25.03 -18.24
CA THR A 8 -11.17 24.10 -17.49
C THR A 8 -11.92 23.17 -16.54
N ARG A 9 -13.15 23.48 -16.13
CA ARG A 9 -13.95 22.63 -15.24
C ARG A 9 -14.56 21.41 -15.96
N ARG A 10 -14.88 21.55 -17.26
CA ARG A 10 -15.56 20.50 -18.05
C ARG A 10 -14.65 19.31 -18.41
N MET A 11 -13.34 19.54 -18.59
CA MET A 11 -12.38 18.45 -18.90
C MET A 11 -12.06 17.54 -17.69
N ARG A 12 -12.16 18.05 -16.45
CA ARG A 12 -11.92 17.22 -15.25
C ARG A 12 -13.01 16.17 -15.04
N LEU A 13 -14.26 16.51 -15.32
CA LEU A 13 -15.39 15.59 -15.22
C LEU A 13 -15.35 14.51 -16.33
N GLN A 14 -14.90 14.84 -17.55
CA GLN A 14 -14.80 13.85 -18.63
C GLN A 14 -13.72 12.78 -18.41
N ARG A 15 -12.55 13.14 -17.82
CA ARG A 15 -11.50 12.16 -17.50
C ARG A 15 -11.84 11.28 -16.28
N LEU A 16 -12.55 11.83 -15.28
CA LEU A 16 -13.12 11.05 -14.18
C LEU A 16 -14.25 10.12 -14.68
N ALA A 17 -15.12 10.59 -15.57
CA ALA A 17 -16.13 9.76 -16.20
C ALA A 17 -15.53 8.63 -17.06
N THR A 18 -14.36 8.81 -17.69
CA THR A 18 -13.71 7.73 -18.45
C THR A 18 -13.09 6.67 -17.52
N LEU A 19 -12.64 7.06 -16.32
CA LEU A 19 -12.17 6.14 -15.28
C LEU A 19 -13.35 5.38 -14.63
N VAL A 20 -14.52 6.02 -14.52
CA VAL A 20 -15.76 5.43 -13.96
C VAL A 20 -16.51 4.56 -14.99
N CYS A 21 -16.54 4.96 -16.27
CA CYS A 21 -17.22 4.19 -17.32
C CYS A 21 -16.53 2.86 -17.62
N PHE A 22 -15.21 2.75 -17.46
CA PHE A 22 -14.51 1.46 -17.61
C PHE A 22 -14.88 0.44 -16.52
N VAL A 23 -15.41 0.91 -15.37
CA VAL A 23 -15.93 0.05 -14.29
C VAL A 23 -17.41 -0.31 -14.55
N ALA A 24 -18.19 0.55 -15.21
CA ALA A 24 -19.63 0.38 -15.35
C ALA A 24 -20.09 -0.34 -16.65
N SER A 25 -19.28 -0.41 -17.72
CA SER A 25 -19.71 -0.99 -19.00
C SER A 25 -19.26 -2.44 -19.24
N GLY A 26 -18.79 -3.14 -18.21
CA GLY A 26 -18.58 -4.58 -18.28
C GLY A 26 -19.89 -5.31 -18.09
N GLU A 27 -20.61 -5.62 -19.17
CA GLU A 27 -21.73 -6.57 -19.18
C GLU A 27 -21.23 -7.99 -18.89
N GLY A 28 -20.78 -8.22 -17.65
CA GLY A 28 -20.63 -9.52 -17.03
C GLY A 28 -21.51 -9.51 -15.81
N HIS A 29 -22.54 -10.36 -15.77
CA HIS A 29 -23.41 -10.50 -14.60
C HIS A 29 -22.58 -10.95 -13.39
N TRP A 30 -22.32 -10.03 -12.46
CA TRP A 30 -21.61 -10.24 -11.19
C TRP A 30 -22.59 -10.62 -10.05
N ALA A 31 -23.61 -11.42 -10.34
CA ALA A 31 -24.65 -11.77 -9.37
C ALA A 31 -24.12 -12.85 -8.40
N GLY A 32 -23.73 -12.47 -7.18
CA GLY A 32 -23.36 -13.43 -6.14
C GLY A 32 -22.53 -12.91 -4.96
N PHE A 33 -22.14 -11.63 -4.92
CA PHE A 33 -21.30 -11.12 -3.84
C PHE A 33 -22.10 -10.77 -2.59
N ASP A 34 -21.71 -11.36 -1.46
CA ASP A 34 -22.19 -10.95 -0.15
C ASP A 34 -21.32 -9.80 0.40
N CYS A 35 -21.68 -8.58 0.04
CA CYS A 35 -21.11 -7.36 0.62
C CYS A 35 -21.81 -6.96 1.94
N SER A 36 -22.72 -7.79 2.46
CA SER A 36 -23.44 -7.50 3.70
C SER A 36 -22.52 -7.62 4.92
N GLU A 37 -22.97 -7.01 6.01
CA GLU A 37 -22.32 -7.10 7.30
C GLU A 37 -22.14 -8.58 7.67
N PRO A 38 -20.93 -9.01 8.10
CA PRO A 38 -20.75 -10.39 8.53
C PRO A 38 -21.80 -10.72 9.58
N ARG A 39 -22.56 -11.80 9.38
CA ARG A 39 -23.59 -12.29 10.32
C ARG A 39 -22.97 -12.88 11.59
N ASP A 40 -21.89 -12.31 12.10
CA ASP A 40 -21.44 -12.64 13.44
C ASP A 40 -22.42 -11.98 14.43
N GLY A 41 -22.98 -12.78 15.33
CA GLY A 41 -23.97 -12.31 16.30
C GLY A 41 -23.36 -11.48 17.44
N SER A 42 -22.25 -10.78 17.20
CA SER A 42 -21.56 -9.99 18.22
C SER A 42 -21.92 -8.51 18.13
N ASP A 43 -22.91 -8.15 18.96
CA ASP A 43 -23.14 -6.87 19.64
C ASP A 43 -22.94 -5.54 18.90
N ASN A 44 -24.04 -4.79 18.88
CA ASN A 44 -24.14 -3.35 18.64
C ASN A 44 -23.17 -2.53 19.52
N LEU A 45 -21.90 -2.46 19.13
CA LEU A 45 -20.99 -1.42 19.61
C LEU A 45 -21.38 -0.11 18.94
N THR A 46 -22.35 0.59 19.55
CA THR A 46 -22.61 1.99 19.24
C THR A 46 -21.40 2.79 19.69
N ILE A 47 -20.43 2.96 18.80
CA ILE A 47 -19.31 3.88 18.99
C ILE A 47 -19.92 5.28 19.00
N GLY A 48 -20.22 5.79 20.19
CA GLY A 48 -20.65 7.17 20.36
C GLY A 48 -19.62 8.08 19.68
N GLN A 49 -20.06 8.77 18.62
CA GLN A 49 -19.27 9.78 17.91
C GLN A 49 -19.02 10.96 18.85
N ARG A 50 -18.09 10.81 19.79
CA ARG A 50 -17.54 11.96 20.51
C ARG A 50 -16.67 12.70 19.53
N GLU A 51 -17.04 13.95 19.24
CA GLU A 51 -16.19 14.89 18.50
C GLU A 51 -14.81 14.91 19.15
N CYS A 52 -13.85 14.24 18.51
CA CYS A 52 -12.48 14.25 18.95
C CYS A 52 -11.89 15.62 18.58
N SER A 53 -11.93 16.57 19.53
CA SER A 53 -11.16 17.82 19.46
C SER A 53 -9.67 17.51 19.57
N CYS A 54 -9.07 17.04 18.48
CA CYS A 54 -7.62 16.92 18.36
C CYS A 54 -7.06 18.36 18.23
N GLY A 55 -6.36 18.81 19.26
CA GLY A 55 -5.83 20.18 19.34
C GLY A 55 -5.03 20.59 18.09
N GLY A 56 -5.52 21.63 17.42
CA GLY A 56 -4.74 22.73 16.84
C GLY A 56 -3.81 22.50 15.64
N THR A 57 -3.40 21.28 15.28
CA THR A 57 -2.54 21.12 14.10
C THR A 57 -3.36 21.05 12.81
N LYS A 58 -3.07 21.96 11.87
CA LYS A 58 -3.63 21.94 10.51
C LYS A 58 -3.41 20.55 9.92
N ARG A 59 -4.51 19.85 9.62
CA ARG A 59 -4.48 18.60 8.86
C ARG A 59 -3.90 18.88 7.48
N ASP A 60 -3.18 17.92 6.94
CA ASP A 60 -2.78 17.97 5.54
C ASP A 60 -4.04 17.82 4.67
N THR A 61 -4.40 18.90 3.96
CA THR A 61 -5.58 18.93 3.08
C THR A 61 -5.23 18.58 1.64
N ARG A 62 -3.98 18.20 1.34
CA ARG A 62 -3.60 17.83 -0.02
C ARG A 62 -4.27 16.51 -0.42
N PRO A 63 -4.63 16.35 -1.69
CA PRO A 63 -4.96 15.06 -2.30
C PRO A 63 -3.97 13.97 -1.91
N VAL A 64 -4.46 12.84 -1.37
CA VAL A 64 -3.60 11.71 -1.01
C VAL A 64 -3.35 10.84 -2.24
N ARG A 65 -2.08 10.53 -2.52
CA ARG A 65 -1.70 9.53 -3.53
C ARG A 65 -0.93 8.40 -2.88
N TRP A 66 -1.55 7.22 -2.83
CA TRP A 66 -0.92 6.03 -2.29
C TRP A 66 -0.09 5.31 -3.36
N ILE A 67 1.21 5.18 -3.09
CA ILE A 67 2.13 4.41 -3.90
C ILE A 67 2.20 3.00 -3.33
N HIS A 68 1.42 2.11 -3.92
CA HIS A 68 1.30 0.72 -3.49
C HIS A 68 2.37 -0.15 -4.15
N VAL A 69 3.47 -0.34 -3.43
CA VAL A 69 4.56 -1.23 -3.85
C VAL A 69 4.10 -2.69 -3.67
N PRO A 70 4.39 -3.60 -4.63
CA PRO A 70 4.02 -5.00 -4.49
C PRO A 70 4.51 -5.63 -3.19
N LYS A 71 3.62 -6.37 -2.53
CA LYS A 71 3.86 -7.11 -1.27
C LYS A 71 4.24 -6.26 -0.06
N THR A 72 3.96 -4.96 -0.09
CA THR A 72 4.15 -4.06 1.06
C THR A 72 2.85 -3.72 1.79
N GLY A 73 1.88 -4.64 1.78
CA GLY A 73 0.68 -4.56 2.63
C GLY A 73 -0.53 -3.91 1.95
N THR A 74 -1.15 -4.61 1.00
CA THR A 74 -2.41 -4.18 0.32
C THR A 74 -3.51 -3.77 1.29
N GLN A 75 -3.55 -4.37 2.49
CA GLN A 75 -4.57 -4.05 3.50
C GLN A 75 -4.39 -2.69 4.15
N PHE A 76 -3.25 -2.02 3.97
CA PHE A 76 -3.07 -0.65 4.40
C PHE A 76 -4.00 0.29 3.62
N GLY A 77 -4.54 -0.17 2.49
CA GLY A 77 -5.67 0.46 1.83
C GLY A 77 -6.82 0.72 2.80
N ASN A 78 -7.13 -0.17 3.74
CA ASN A 78 -8.16 0.09 4.76
C ASN A 78 -7.93 1.43 5.46
N THR A 79 -6.69 1.69 5.88
CA THR A 79 -6.34 2.94 6.56
C THR A 79 -6.43 4.15 5.66
N VAL A 80 -5.91 4.06 4.43
CA VAL A 80 -5.97 5.17 3.47
C VAL A 80 -7.43 5.51 3.12
N PHE A 81 -8.24 4.50 2.82
CA PHE A 81 -9.65 4.69 2.46
C PHE A 81 -10.46 5.20 3.65
N ARG A 82 -10.25 4.67 4.86
CA ARG A 82 -10.97 5.11 6.07
C ARG A 82 -10.69 6.54 6.45
N ALA A 83 -9.42 6.93 6.48
CA ALA A 83 -9.04 8.29 6.86
C ALA A 83 -9.60 9.35 5.92
N ALA A 84 -9.77 8.99 4.65
CA ALA A 84 -10.29 9.89 3.62
C ALA A 84 -11.79 9.68 3.33
N CYS A 85 -12.44 8.72 3.98
CA CYS A 85 -13.84 8.37 3.75
C CYS A 85 -14.56 7.99 5.04
N ASP A 86 -15.15 8.99 5.69
CA ASP A 86 -15.94 8.83 6.91
C ASP A 86 -17.28 8.10 6.68
N THR A 87 -17.78 8.14 5.44
CA THR A 87 -19.01 7.45 5.02
C THR A 87 -18.88 5.93 4.87
N LEU A 88 -17.67 5.36 4.94
CA LEU A 88 -17.49 3.91 4.87
C LEU A 88 -18.19 3.23 6.07
N PRO A 89 -19.04 2.22 5.87
CA PRO A 89 -19.66 1.47 6.98
C PRO A 89 -18.59 0.86 7.89
N PRO A 90 -18.73 0.79 9.22
CA PRO A 90 -17.67 0.33 10.13
C PRO A 90 -17.05 -1.05 9.80
N TYR A 91 -17.82 -1.93 9.15
CA TYR A 91 -17.38 -3.27 8.74
C TYR A 91 -16.64 -3.31 7.39
N ALA A 92 -16.64 -2.23 6.60
CA ALA A 92 -15.96 -2.18 5.31
C ALA A 92 -14.45 -2.41 5.47
N ALA A 93 -13.96 -3.51 4.90
CA ALA A 93 -12.55 -3.89 4.97
C ALA A 93 -12.12 -4.63 3.71
N MET A 94 -10.90 -4.35 3.27
CA MET A 94 -10.10 -5.13 2.33
C MET A 94 -9.71 -6.45 2.98
N ARG A 95 -10.67 -7.36 3.03
CA ARG A 95 -10.48 -8.74 3.49
C ARG A 95 -10.40 -9.68 2.30
N ALA A 96 -9.71 -10.81 2.49
CA ALA A 96 -9.92 -11.95 1.61
C ALA A 96 -11.36 -12.41 1.77
N VAL A 97 -12.03 -12.72 0.66
CA VAL A 97 -13.40 -13.26 0.68
C VAL A 97 -13.37 -14.62 1.40
N PRO A 98 -14.13 -14.82 2.48
CA PRO A 98 -14.21 -16.12 3.16
C PRO A 98 -14.66 -17.22 2.19
N GLY A 99 -14.01 -18.38 2.23
CA GLY A 99 -14.38 -19.54 1.42
C GLY A 99 -13.75 -19.59 0.02
N GLU A 100 -13.20 -18.49 -0.48
CA GLU A 100 -12.46 -18.51 -1.73
C GLU A 100 -10.96 -18.70 -1.50
N SER A 101 -10.43 -19.81 -2.01
CA SER A 101 -8.99 -19.92 -2.23
C SER A 101 -8.59 -18.77 -3.17
N LEU A 102 -7.83 -17.80 -2.65
CA LEU A 102 -7.24 -16.69 -3.41
C LEU A 102 -6.47 -17.13 -4.68
N ARG A 103 -6.15 -18.43 -4.80
CA ARG A 103 -5.52 -19.02 -5.99
C ARG A 103 -6.47 -19.20 -7.19
N HIS A 104 -7.78 -19.35 -6.97
CA HIS A 104 -8.76 -19.70 -8.02
C HIS A 104 -9.89 -18.70 -8.19
N ALA A 105 -10.04 -17.74 -7.28
CA ALA A 105 -10.96 -16.64 -7.49
C ALA A 105 -10.51 -15.80 -8.69
N PRO A 106 -11.41 -15.45 -9.63
CA PRO A 106 -11.12 -14.39 -10.62
C PRO A 106 -10.75 -13.05 -9.94
N HIS A 107 -11.04 -12.93 -8.64
CA HIS A 107 -10.77 -11.81 -7.74
C HIS A 107 -9.33 -11.75 -7.19
N LYS A 108 -8.31 -11.93 -8.04
CA LYS A 108 -6.89 -11.70 -7.65
C LYS A 108 -6.57 -10.25 -7.20
N ARG A 109 -7.57 -9.37 -7.12
CA ARG A 109 -7.41 -7.95 -6.80
C ARG A 109 -8.41 -7.56 -5.70
N VAL A 110 -7.92 -7.57 -4.45
CA VAL A 110 -8.66 -7.16 -3.24
C VAL A 110 -9.22 -5.74 -3.36
N ILE A 111 -8.48 -4.83 -4.03
CA ILE A 111 -8.89 -3.44 -4.19
C ILE A 111 -10.15 -3.32 -5.07
N PRO A 112 -10.19 -3.80 -6.34
CA PRO A 112 -11.42 -3.83 -7.14
C PRO A 112 -12.63 -4.39 -6.41
N TYR A 113 -12.50 -5.54 -5.75
CA TYR A 113 -13.61 -6.11 -4.97
C TYR A 113 -14.11 -5.14 -3.88
N PHE A 114 -13.19 -4.49 -3.15
CA PHE A 114 -13.57 -3.48 -2.17
C PHE A 114 -14.27 -2.27 -2.83
N LEU A 115 -13.80 -1.83 -4.00
CA LEU A 115 -14.44 -0.76 -4.75
C LEU A 115 -15.86 -1.13 -5.22
N ASP A 116 -16.05 -2.38 -5.66
CA ASP A 116 -17.32 -2.89 -6.15
C ASP A 116 -18.34 -3.10 -5.02
N CYS A 117 -17.89 -3.45 -3.81
CA CYS A 117 -18.77 -3.56 -2.65
C CYS A 117 -19.19 -2.20 -2.06
N PHE A 118 -18.39 -1.15 -2.25
CA PHE A 118 -18.62 0.17 -1.65
C PHE A 118 -18.57 1.32 -2.67
N PRO A 119 -19.26 1.23 -3.83
CA PRO A 119 -19.07 2.15 -4.94
C PRO A 119 -19.47 3.59 -4.56
N ASN A 120 -20.59 3.76 -3.86
CA ASN A 120 -21.10 5.08 -3.46
C ASN A 120 -20.27 5.76 -2.37
N ALA A 121 -19.62 4.97 -1.50
CA ALA A 121 -18.73 5.52 -0.49
C ALA A 121 -17.43 5.97 -1.15
N VAL A 122 -16.85 5.10 -2.00
CA VAL A 122 -15.60 5.42 -2.69
C VAL A 122 -15.75 6.57 -3.67
N GLU A 123 -16.80 6.61 -4.49
CA GLU A 123 -16.98 7.67 -5.50
C GLU A 123 -16.97 9.06 -4.84
N ARG A 124 -17.76 9.23 -3.77
CA ARG A 124 -17.77 10.47 -2.99
C ARG A 124 -16.39 10.81 -2.44
N CYS A 125 -15.67 9.81 -1.93
CA CYS A 125 -14.35 10.04 -1.33
C CYS A 125 -13.23 10.27 -2.35
N LEU A 126 -13.34 9.72 -3.57
CA LEU A 126 -12.45 10.02 -4.69
C LEU A 126 -12.68 11.45 -5.22
N LEU A 127 -13.93 11.88 -5.30
CA LEU A 127 -14.31 13.20 -5.83
C LEU A 127 -14.06 14.31 -4.81
N ASP A 128 -14.47 14.12 -3.56
CA ASP A 128 -14.45 15.15 -2.51
C ASP A 128 -13.19 15.07 -1.64
N GLY A 129 -12.73 13.85 -1.32
CA GLY A 129 -11.57 13.59 -0.46
C GLY A 129 -10.22 13.69 -1.18
N GLY A 130 -10.21 13.84 -2.50
CA GLY A 130 -9.00 14.02 -3.29
C GLY A 130 -8.04 12.83 -3.24
N ILE A 131 -8.52 11.62 -2.95
CA ILE A 131 -7.63 10.46 -3.04
C ILE A 131 -7.40 10.13 -4.51
N ALA A 132 -6.19 10.34 -5.01
CA ALA A 132 -5.75 9.77 -6.28
C ALA A 132 -5.24 8.35 -6.01
N LEU A 133 -6.17 7.39 -6.00
CA LEU A 133 -5.81 5.97 -5.95
C LEU A 133 -5.19 5.56 -7.28
N ALA A 134 -3.88 5.35 -7.29
CA ALA A 134 -3.27 4.50 -8.28
C ALA A 134 -3.81 3.09 -8.03
N GLN A 135 -4.79 2.65 -8.81
CA GLN A 135 -5.36 1.32 -8.66
C GLN A 135 -4.31 0.27 -8.98
N GLY A 136 -3.70 -0.34 -7.96
CA GLY A 136 -2.74 -1.42 -8.12
C GLY A 136 -1.28 -0.97 -8.11
N HIS A 137 -0.43 -1.67 -8.87
CA HIS A 137 1.01 -1.54 -8.78
C HIS A 137 1.53 -0.59 -9.88
N HIS A 138 1.26 0.70 -9.73
CA HIS A 138 1.76 1.72 -10.65
C HIS A 138 2.91 2.51 -10.04
N ALA A 139 3.98 2.64 -10.81
CA ALA A 139 5.11 3.50 -10.47
C ALA A 139 4.73 4.99 -10.56
N LEU A 140 5.54 5.84 -9.92
CA LEU A 140 5.34 7.29 -9.92
C LEU A 140 5.69 7.92 -11.28
N GLU A 141 4.68 8.21 -12.10
CA GLU A 141 4.89 8.96 -13.36
C GLU A 141 5.38 10.40 -13.14
N SER A 142 4.92 11.05 -12.06
CA SER A 142 5.32 12.41 -11.70
C SER A 142 5.30 12.62 -10.19
N PHE A 143 6.22 13.46 -9.72
CA PHE A 143 6.40 13.75 -8.30
C PHE A 143 6.23 15.25 -8.02
N ALA A 144 5.11 15.63 -7.41
CA ALA A 144 4.75 17.00 -7.07
C ALA A 144 4.32 17.13 -5.59
N PRO A 145 5.24 16.91 -4.63
CA PRO A 145 4.92 16.80 -3.21
C PRO A 145 4.23 18.05 -2.67
N GLN A 146 4.50 19.24 -3.21
CA GLN A 146 3.84 20.48 -2.83
C GLN A 146 2.32 20.52 -3.12
N ARG A 147 1.79 19.61 -3.96
CA ARG A 147 0.37 19.56 -4.35
C ARG A 147 -0.33 18.29 -3.92
N VAL A 148 0.41 17.22 -3.66
CA VAL A 148 -0.10 15.88 -3.41
C VAL A 148 0.60 15.31 -2.19
N ALA A 149 -0.18 14.78 -1.25
CA ALA A 149 0.31 14.02 -0.12
C ALA A 149 0.62 12.59 -0.58
N TYR A 150 1.87 12.34 -0.96
CA TYR A 150 2.31 10.99 -1.30
C TYR A 150 2.46 10.15 -0.04
N VAL A 151 1.88 8.95 -0.06
CA VAL A 151 1.94 8.00 1.04
C VAL A 151 2.37 6.64 0.51
N THR A 152 3.13 5.89 1.28
CA THR A 152 3.54 4.52 0.91
C THR A 152 3.75 3.65 2.14
N MET A 153 3.78 2.34 1.90
CA MET A 153 4.22 1.33 2.85
C MET A 153 5.39 0.60 2.22
N LEU A 154 6.46 0.38 2.98
CA LEU A 154 7.58 -0.47 2.60
C LEU A 154 7.70 -1.66 3.55
N ARG A 155 8.41 -2.69 3.12
CA ARG A 155 8.64 -3.94 3.85
C ARG A 155 10.12 -4.22 3.85
N ASP A 156 10.62 -5.09 4.72
CA ASP A 156 11.96 -5.63 4.54
C ASP A 156 12.10 -6.24 3.11
N PRO A 157 13.10 -5.82 2.30
CA PRO A 157 13.22 -6.24 0.91
C PRO A 157 13.27 -7.75 0.73
N PHE A 158 13.95 -8.45 1.64
CA PHE A 158 14.05 -9.91 1.61
C PHE A 158 12.68 -10.55 1.89
N SER A 159 12.00 -10.12 2.95
CA SER A 159 10.66 -10.59 3.31
C SER A 159 9.64 -10.31 2.20
N ARG A 160 9.77 -9.17 1.51
CA ARG A 160 8.98 -8.81 0.33
C ARG A 160 9.25 -9.79 -0.82
N LEU A 161 10.51 -10.04 -1.15
CA LEU A 161 10.93 -10.95 -2.20
C LEU A 161 10.35 -12.36 -1.98
N VAL A 162 10.52 -12.92 -0.78
CA VAL A 162 9.98 -14.24 -0.43
C VAL A 162 8.46 -14.26 -0.53
N SER A 163 7.79 -13.22 -0.02
CA SER A 163 6.33 -13.09 -0.16
C SER A 163 5.88 -13.01 -1.62
N SER A 164 6.70 -12.47 -2.51
CA SER A 164 6.42 -12.38 -3.94
C SER A 164 6.56 -13.72 -4.65
N PHE A 165 7.65 -14.43 -4.34
CA PHE A 165 7.90 -15.79 -4.82
C PHE A 165 6.73 -16.73 -4.51
N HIS A 166 6.27 -16.74 -3.25
CA HIS A 166 5.18 -17.61 -2.80
C HIS A 166 3.79 -17.16 -3.27
N ASP A 167 3.64 -15.94 -3.79
CA ASP A 167 2.39 -15.48 -4.40
C ASP A 167 2.44 -15.62 -5.93
N ASP A 168 2.81 -16.81 -6.39
CA ASP A 168 2.93 -17.16 -7.82
C ASP A 168 3.88 -16.23 -8.58
N TYR A 169 5.07 -15.99 -8.01
CA TYR A 169 6.13 -15.20 -8.64
C TYR A 169 5.65 -13.80 -9.04
N HIS A 170 4.88 -13.16 -8.16
CA HIS A 170 4.06 -11.97 -8.45
C HIS A 170 4.80 -10.84 -9.16
N ASP A 171 6.07 -10.61 -8.83
CA ASP A 171 6.89 -9.54 -9.43
C ASP A 171 7.65 -9.98 -10.69
N CYS A 172 7.75 -11.28 -10.96
CA CYS A 172 8.43 -11.80 -12.15
C CYS A 172 7.69 -13.02 -12.71
N LYS A 173 6.71 -12.77 -13.59
CA LYS A 173 5.94 -13.85 -14.25
C LYS A 173 6.82 -14.78 -15.07
N LYS A 174 7.90 -14.26 -15.68
CA LYS A 174 8.87 -15.05 -16.46
C LYS A 174 9.71 -15.99 -15.59
N CYS A 175 9.71 -15.77 -14.27
CA CYS A 175 10.46 -16.59 -13.32
C CYS A 175 9.66 -17.78 -12.78
N ARG A 176 8.45 -18.05 -13.30
CA ARG A 176 7.65 -19.19 -12.85
C ARG A 176 8.41 -20.50 -13.01
N GLY A 177 8.43 -21.30 -11.95
CA GLY A 177 9.13 -22.59 -11.90
C GLY A 177 10.62 -22.49 -11.55
N THR A 178 11.17 -21.28 -11.43
CA THR A 178 12.55 -21.09 -10.96
C THR A 178 12.67 -21.30 -9.45
N SER A 179 13.88 -21.58 -8.97
CA SER A 179 14.18 -21.57 -7.54
C SER A 179 14.04 -20.17 -6.93
N LEU A 180 13.90 -20.06 -5.62
CA LEU A 180 13.87 -18.76 -4.93
C LEU A 180 15.16 -17.96 -5.20
N VAL A 181 16.32 -18.63 -5.28
CA VAL A 181 17.61 -17.99 -5.55
C VAL A 181 17.65 -17.41 -6.97
N GLU A 182 17.14 -18.13 -7.98
CA GLU A 182 17.03 -17.62 -9.35
C GLU A 182 16.02 -16.46 -9.45
N PHE A 183 14.87 -16.58 -8.78
CA PHE A 183 13.90 -15.49 -8.67
C PHE A 183 14.50 -14.23 -8.03
N ALA A 184 15.30 -14.40 -6.97
CA ALA A 184 16.02 -13.31 -6.29
C ALA A 184 17.04 -12.60 -7.17
N ARG A 185 17.59 -13.31 -8.16
CA ARG A 185 18.61 -12.80 -9.09
C ARG A 185 18.02 -12.12 -10.33
N SER A 186 16.71 -12.22 -10.53
CA SER A 186 16.04 -11.61 -11.68
C SER A 186 16.12 -10.09 -11.63
N SER A 187 16.43 -9.45 -12.77
CA SER A 187 16.40 -7.99 -12.87
C SER A 187 14.99 -7.41 -12.61
N GLN A 188 13.94 -8.20 -12.86
CA GLN A 188 12.55 -7.82 -12.59
C GLN A 188 12.21 -7.72 -11.10
N THR A 189 12.98 -8.39 -10.23
CA THR A 189 12.76 -8.37 -8.77
C THR A 189 13.70 -7.43 -8.04
N ALA A 190 14.73 -6.93 -8.72
CA ALA A 190 15.72 -5.98 -8.21
C ALA A 190 15.19 -4.53 -8.26
N ALA A 191 15.66 -3.70 -7.32
CA ALA A 191 15.38 -2.26 -7.25
C ALA A 191 13.89 -1.88 -7.35
N ILE A 192 12.97 -2.71 -6.84
CA ILE A 192 11.53 -2.49 -6.96
C ILE A 192 11.10 -1.20 -6.25
N TYR A 193 11.74 -0.83 -5.13
CA TYR A 193 11.43 0.43 -4.45
C TYR A 193 11.82 1.62 -5.29
N ALA A 194 13.02 1.59 -5.87
CA ALA A 194 13.44 2.64 -6.79
C ALA A 194 12.50 2.73 -7.99
N ASN A 195 12.10 1.61 -8.60
CA ASN A 195 11.20 1.63 -9.76
C ASN A 195 9.89 2.35 -9.44
N PHE A 196 9.26 2.00 -8.32
CA PHE A 196 7.98 2.57 -7.91
C PHE A 196 8.08 4.02 -7.46
N LEU A 197 9.12 4.34 -6.69
CA LEU A 197 9.31 5.69 -6.15
C LEU A 197 9.82 6.67 -7.21
N LEU A 198 10.55 6.18 -8.22
CA LEU A 198 11.17 7.01 -9.24
C LEU A 198 10.37 7.09 -10.55
N GLY A 199 9.53 6.08 -10.83
CA GLY A 199 8.78 6.01 -12.10
C GLY A 199 9.55 5.41 -13.25
N ARG A 200 10.61 4.64 -12.97
CA ARG A 200 11.57 4.13 -13.95
C ARG A 200 11.68 2.62 -13.89
N SER A 201 12.10 1.96 -14.96
CA SER A 201 12.37 0.51 -14.93
C SER A 201 13.78 0.25 -14.39
N SER A 202 14.04 -0.99 -13.92
CA SER A 202 15.34 -1.36 -13.36
C SER A 202 16.49 -1.16 -14.35
N GLU A 203 16.23 -1.29 -15.66
CA GLU A 203 17.19 -1.10 -16.75
C GLU A 203 17.62 0.36 -16.92
N GLU A 204 16.79 1.32 -16.49
CA GLU A 204 17.07 2.76 -16.58
C GLU A 204 17.76 3.31 -15.32
N LEU A 205 17.90 2.49 -14.29
CA LEU A 205 18.43 2.91 -13.00
C LEU A 205 19.95 2.78 -12.95
N ASN A 206 20.61 3.86 -12.54
CA ASN A 206 21.93 3.79 -11.95
C ASN A 206 21.77 3.61 -10.43
N ALA A 207 22.34 2.55 -9.85
CA ALA A 207 22.10 2.18 -8.46
C ALA A 207 22.35 3.34 -7.46
N SER A 208 23.49 4.03 -7.58
CA SER A 208 23.89 5.09 -6.65
C SER A 208 22.95 6.29 -6.73
N SER A 209 22.65 6.78 -7.94
CA SER A 209 21.73 7.91 -8.09
C SER A 209 20.28 7.54 -7.75
N ALA A 210 19.88 6.29 -8.01
CA ALA A 210 18.55 5.79 -7.66
C ALA A 210 18.32 5.77 -6.14
N VAL A 211 19.29 5.29 -5.36
CA VAL A 211 19.20 5.30 -3.88
C VAL A 211 19.08 6.74 -3.36
N ALA A 212 19.93 7.64 -3.83
CA ALA A 212 19.92 9.04 -3.41
C ALA A 212 18.59 9.72 -3.75
N GLU A 213 18.13 9.61 -5.00
CA GLU A 213 16.89 10.25 -5.45
C GLU A 213 15.66 9.65 -4.74
N ALA A 214 15.56 8.33 -4.60
CA ALA A 214 14.42 7.70 -3.95
C ALA A 214 14.34 8.09 -2.47
N THR A 215 15.49 8.16 -1.79
CA THR A 215 15.58 8.63 -0.41
C THR A 215 15.14 10.09 -0.28
N GLU A 216 15.56 10.96 -1.21
CA GLU A 216 15.11 12.36 -1.25
C GLU A 216 13.61 12.49 -1.50
N ARG A 217 13.01 11.61 -2.32
CA ARG A 217 11.55 11.56 -2.48
C ARG A 217 10.87 11.12 -1.20
N LEU A 218 11.33 10.06 -0.53
CA LEU A 218 10.75 9.59 0.74
C LEU A 218 10.76 10.67 1.83
N LYS A 219 11.82 11.51 1.90
CA LYS A 219 11.84 12.66 2.82
C LYS A 219 10.71 13.67 2.57
N LYS A 220 10.21 13.74 1.34
CA LYS A 220 9.14 14.65 0.90
C LYS A 220 7.76 14.00 0.88
N PHE A 221 7.67 12.69 1.12
CA PHE A 221 6.37 12.02 1.29
C PHE A 221 5.70 12.53 2.56
N ALA A 222 4.38 12.60 2.53
CA ALA A 222 3.57 12.97 3.69
C ALA A 222 3.54 11.83 4.72
N PHE A 223 3.66 10.58 4.27
CA PHE A 223 3.75 9.40 5.13
C PHE A 223 4.58 8.30 4.47
N VAL A 224 5.42 7.64 5.27
CA VAL A 224 6.17 6.44 4.89
C VAL A 224 6.00 5.43 6.01
N GLY A 225 5.25 4.35 5.78
CA GLY A 225 5.04 3.30 6.79
C GLY A 225 5.89 2.06 6.56
N ILE A 226 6.03 1.25 7.61
CA ILE A 226 6.80 0.00 7.63
C ILE A 226 5.88 -1.17 7.99
N VAL A 227 5.82 -2.19 7.14
CA VAL A 227 4.93 -3.36 7.30
C VAL A 227 5.20 -4.09 8.62
N GLU A 228 6.46 -4.26 8.98
CA GLU A 228 6.92 -4.90 10.22
C GLU A 228 6.49 -4.14 11.48
N ARG A 229 6.04 -2.88 11.33
CA ARG A 229 5.57 -2.01 12.41
C ARG A 229 4.10 -1.61 12.18
N TRP A 230 3.29 -2.54 11.69
CA TRP A 230 1.92 -2.31 11.21
C TRP A 230 1.05 -1.42 12.10
N ALA A 231 0.86 -1.80 13.37
CA ALA A 231 0.01 -1.03 14.28
C ALA A 231 0.53 0.41 14.48
N ARG A 232 1.85 0.59 14.52
CA ARG A 232 2.46 1.93 14.58
C ARG A 232 2.25 2.69 13.27
N ALA A 233 2.30 2.03 12.12
CA ALA A 233 2.07 2.63 10.82
C ALA A 233 0.62 3.14 10.65
N VAL A 234 -0.38 2.32 11.00
CA VAL A 234 -1.80 2.73 11.04
C VAL A 234 -1.97 3.94 11.95
N CYS A 235 -1.41 3.85 13.15
CA CYS A 235 -1.54 4.90 14.15
C CYS A 235 -0.87 6.22 13.74
N LEU A 236 0.34 6.15 13.18
CA LEU A 236 1.06 7.30 12.65
C LEU A 236 0.27 7.98 11.53
N TYR A 237 -0.30 7.19 10.61
CA TYR A 237 -1.10 7.70 9.52
C TYR A 237 -2.27 8.55 10.03
N HIS A 238 -3.05 8.02 10.97
CA HIS A 238 -4.15 8.76 11.60
C HIS A 238 -3.68 9.96 12.42
N SER A 239 -2.46 9.93 12.96
CA SER A 239 -1.90 11.07 13.69
C SER A 239 -1.51 12.23 12.77
N ILE A 240 -1.19 11.94 11.50
CA ILE A 240 -0.84 12.92 10.45
C ILE A 240 -2.10 13.44 9.74
N PHE A 241 -2.98 12.54 9.28
CA PHE A 241 -4.14 12.89 8.46
C PHE A 241 -5.44 13.06 9.26
N GLY A 242 -5.46 12.63 10.52
CA GLY A 242 -6.66 12.61 11.35
C GLY A 242 -7.49 11.33 11.17
N GLY A 243 -8.72 11.35 11.68
CA GLY A 243 -9.61 10.18 11.73
C GLY A 243 -9.38 9.31 12.97
N ILE A 244 -10.31 8.39 13.20
CA ILE A 244 -10.25 7.42 14.30
C ILE A 244 -10.00 6.05 13.66
N PRO A 245 -8.87 5.38 13.98
CA PRO A 245 -8.58 4.08 13.41
C PRO A 245 -9.59 3.05 13.94
N THR A 246 -9.96 2.11 13.08
CA THR A 246 -10.88 1.01 13.37
C THR A 246 -10.13 -0.31 13.57
N ASN A 247 -10.75 -1.30 14.22
CA ASN A 247 -10.14 -2.61 14.40
C ASN A 247 -9.78 -3.30 13.06
N ALA A 248 -10.59 -3.08 12.02
CA ALA A 248 -10.36 -3.63 10.68
C ALA A 248 -9.02 -3.18 10.06
N GLU A 249 -8.48 -2.03 10.46
CA GLU A 249 -7.20 -1.51 9.97
C GLU A 249 -6.00 -2.14 10.67
N PHE A 250 -6.19 -2.57 11.92
CA PHE A 250 -5.18 -3.32 12.67
C PHE A 250 -5.17 -4.81 12.32
N MET A 251 -6.16 -5.28 11.55
CA MET A 251 -6.14 -6.62 10.95
C MET A 251 -5.10 -6.67 9.84
N ASN A 252 -3.84 -6.85 10.24
CA ASN A 252 -2.80 -7.26 9.32
C ASN A 252 -2.98 -8.75 9.05
N THR A 253 -3.91 -9.09 8.16
CA THR A 253 -3.94 -10.42 7.54
C THR A 253 -2.81 -10.50 6.51
N VAL A 254 -1.55 -10.21 6.91
CA VAL A 254 -0.40 -10.89 6.31
C VAL A 254 -0.88 -12.32 6.27
N ARG A 255 -1.14 -12.84 5.07
CA ARG A 255 -1.59 -14.21 4.91
C ARG A 255 -0.64 -14.98 5.81
N LYS A 256 -1.11 -15.59 6.90
CA LYS A 256 -0.26 -16.45 7.74
C LYS A 256 0.36 -17.37 6.74
N SER A 257 1.61 -17.11 6.36
CA SER A 257 2.08 -17.38 4.99
C SER A 257 2.01 -18.86 4.76
N MET A 258 0.88 -19.30 4.21
CA MET A 258 0.42 -20.69 4.10
C MET A 258 1.01 -21.69 5.09
N LYS A 259 1.12 -21.47 6.41
CA LYS A 259 1.86 -22.38 7.31
C LYS A 259 3.13 -22.98 6.63
N HIS A 260 3.86 -22.19 5.83
CA HIS A 260 5.22 -22.57 5.54
C HIS A 260 5.84 -22.54 6.92
N ASN A 261 6.17 -23.72 7.46
CA ASN A 261 6.78 -23.87 8.78
C ASN A 261 7.76 -22.71 8.93
N GLU A 262 7.80 -22.02 10.06
CA GLU A 262 8.83 -20.98 10.27
C GLU A 262 10.23 -21.54 9.94
N THR A 263 10.40 -22.85 10.13
CA THR A 263 11.50 -23.68 9.61
C THR A 263 11.74 -23.49 8.11
N SER A 264 10.75 -23.57 7.22
CA SER A 264 10.90 -23.35 5.77
C SER A 264 11.34 -21.92 5.42
N LEU A 265 10.83 -20.89 6.10
CA LEU A 265 11.27 -19.51 5.89
C LEU A 265 12.70 -19.30 6.41
N ALA A 266 13.02 -19.88 7.57
CA ALA A 266 14.36 -19.89 8.14
C ALA A 266 15.34 -20.66 7.26
N ASP A 267 14.90 -21.77 6.66
CA ASP A 267 15.68 -22.64 5.77
C ASP A 267 15.92 -21.97 4.41
N LEU A 268 14.88 -21.37 3.81
CA LEU A 268 15.01 -20.57 2.59
C LEU A 268 15.90 -19.35 2.84
N SER A 269 15.73 -18.69 3.99
CA SER A 269 16.64 -17.62 4.41
C SER A 269 18.04 -18.14 4.64
N ALA A 270 18.21 -19.32 5.22
CA ALA A 270 19.51 -19.93 5.45
C ALA A 270 20.15 -20.35 4.14
N GLU A 271 19.39 -20.80 3.14
CA GLU A 271 19.87 -21.16 1.80
C GLU A 271 20.32 -19.92 1.03
N LEU A 272 19.47 -18.88 0.96
CA LEU A 272 19.83 -17.59 0.35
C LEU A 272 21.00 -16.92 1.08
N ARG A 273 21.01 -16.99 2.40
CA ARG A 273 22.15 -16.52 3.19
C ARG A 273 23.36 -17.39 2.88
N ARG A 274 23.27 -18.72 2.85
CA ARG A 274 24.42 -19.62 2.59
C ARG A 274 24.99 -19.46 1.19
N ASP A 275 24.21 -18.99 0.22
CA ASP A 275 24.73 -18.68 -1.11
C ASP A 275 25.79 -17.57 -1.03
N ALA A 276 27.05 -17.99 -1.06
CA ALA A 276 28.20 -17.10 -0.95
C ALA A 276 28.25 -16.08 -2.09
N ARG A 277 27.67 -16.36 -3.26
CA ARG A 277 27.60 -15.42 -4.38
C ARG A 277 26.57 -14.32 -4.13
N TYR A 278 25.45 -14.66 -3.46
CA TYR A 278 24.50 -13.67 -2.97
C TYR A 278 25.14 -12.74 -1.92
N ARG A 279 25.88 -13.29 -0.95
CA ARG A 279 26.63 -12.47 0.04
C ARG A 279 27.76 -11.65 -0.57
N HIS A 280 28.53 -12.22 -1.50
CA HIS A 280 29.73 -11.58 -2.05
C HIS A 280 29.35 -10.42 -2.98
N ARG A 281 28.34 -10.59 -3.85
CA ARG A 281 27.84 -9.48 -4.68
C ARG A 281 27.34 -8.30 -3.83
N ARG A 282 26.60 -8.60 -2.75
CA ARG A 282 26.13 -7.60 -1.78
C ARG A 282 27.23 -6.75 -1.13
N ARG A 283 28.51 -7.16 -1.16
CA ARG A 283 29.60 -6.42 -0.48
C ARG A 283 30.60 -5.76 -1.42
N SER A 284 30.69 -6.18 -2.69
CA SER A 284 31.80 -5.76 -3.55
C SER A 284 31.41 -4.84 -4.71
N ASP A 285 30.13 -4.71 -5.06
CA ASP A 285 29.70 -3.88 -6.20
C ASP A 285 28.72 -2.77 -5.77
N PRO A 286 29.14 -1.49 -5.74
CA PRO A 286 28.25 -0.37 -5.46
C PRO A 286 27.18 -0.15 -6.53
N HIS A 287 27.28 -0.83 -7.68
CA HIS A 287 26.28 -0.82 -8.75
C HIS A 287 25.30 -1.99 -8.69
N ASP A 288 25.36 -2.84 -7.66
CA ASP A 288 24.44 -3.96 -7.50
C ASP A 288 23.01 -3.47 -7.20
N LEU A 289 22.14 -3.55 -8.20
CA LEU A 289 20.71 -3.22 -8.08
C LEU A 289 19.98 -4.05 -7.02
N SER A 290 20.53 -5.20 -6.60
CA SER A 290 19.95 -6.02 -5.53
C SER A 290 20.07 -5.37 -4.13
N LEU A 291 20.96 -4.39 -3.97
CA LEU A 291 21.16 -3.64 -2.73
C LEU A 291 20.35 -2.34 -2.64
N VAL A 292 19.87 -1.84 -3.78
CA VAL A 292 19.18 -0.55 -3.86
C VAL A 292 17.96 -0.52 -2.94
N ASP A 293 17.18 -1.59 -2.92
CA ASP A 293 16.00 -1.69 -2.04
C ASP A 293 16.38 -1.74 -0.56
N ASP A 294 17.51 -2.34 -0.18
CA ASP A 294 17.97 -2.35 1.22
C ASP A 294 18.30 -0.93 1.69
N TYR A 295 19.07 -0.17 0.91
CA TYR A 295 19.43 1.19 1.30
C TYR A 295 18.22 2.11 1.39
N ILE A 296 17.30 2.02 0.43
CA ILE A 296 16.04 2.78 0.46
C ILE A 296 15.20 2.38 1.67
N TYR A 297 15.11 1.08 1.98
CA TYR A 297 14.36 0.59 3.13
C TYR A 297 14.95 1.07 4.46
N GLN A 298 16.27 1.02 4.64
CA GLN A 298 16.91 1.54 5.84
C GLN A 298 16.63 3.03 6.03
N ALA A 299 16.71 3.83 4.95
CA ALA A 299 16.35 5.24 5.00
C ALA A 299 14.87 5.44 5.37
N ALA A 300 13.98 4.60 4.86
CA ALA A 300 12.56 4.62 5.20
C ALA A 300 12.30 4.26 6.67
N VAL A 301 13.01 3.28 7.24
CA VAL A 301 12.90 2.92 8.66
C VAL A 301 13.35 4.08 9.55
N VAL A 302 14.48 4.72 9.24
CA VAL A 302 14.97 5.90 9.98
C VAL A 302 13.94 7.03 9.94
N ARG A 303 13.38 7.30 8.74
CA ARG A 303 12.34 8.31 8.57
C ARG A 303 11.07 7.97 9.34
N PHE A 304 10.57 6.74 9.22
CA PHE A 304 9.39 6.27 9.93
C PHE A 304 9.55 6.41 11.45
N ASP A 305 10.72 6.07 11.99
CA ASP A 305 10.97 6.16 13.42
C ASP A 305 11.05 7.60 13.92
N ALA A 306 11.59 8.50 13.10
CA ALA A 306 11.58 9.93 13.40
C ALA A 306 10.15 10.49 13.40
N ASP A 307 9.35 10.16 12.37
CA ASP A 307 7.95 10.59 12.28
C ASP A 307 7.14 9.99 13.44
N PHE A 308 7.28 8.69 13.73
CA PHE A 308 6.55 8.06 14.82
C PHE A 308 6.83 8.75 16.16
N ARG A 309 8.10 9.00 16.51
CA ARG A 309 8.43 9.75 17.75
C ARG A 309 7.81 11.13 17.80
N ALA A 310 7.74 11.84 16.67
CA ALA A 310 7.14 13.18 16.60
C ALA A 310 5.61 13.17 16.81
N TYR A 311 4.94 12.06 16.50
CA TYR A 311 3.48 11.94 16.53
C TYR A 311 2.93 10.94 17.57
N GLU A 312 3.77 10.17 18.26
CA GLU A 312 3.37 9.09 19.17
C GLU A 312 2.43 9.55 20.30
N ALA A 313 2.59 10.79 20.79
CA ALA A 313 1.67 11.33 21.81
C ALA A 313 0.20 11.44 21.32
N ARG A 314 -0.03 11.43 20.01
CA ARG A 314 -1.36 11.50 19.39
C ARG A 314 -1.94 10.13 19.06
N CYS A 315 -1.14 9.08 19.26
CA CYS A 315 -1.48 7.75 18.83
C CYS A 315 -2.60 7.16 19.69
N LYS A 316 -3.81 7.08 19.14
CA LYS A 316 -4.97 6.45 19.76
C LYS A 316 -5.11 5.04 19.22
N VAL A 317 -4.30 4.11 19.72
CA VAL A 317 -4.49 2.68 19.41
C VAL A 317 -5.70 2.20 20.22
N PRO A 318 -6.71 1.56 19.60
CA PRO A 318 -7.77 0.90 20.33
C PRO A 318 -7.16 -0.05 21.35
N LYS A 319 -7.58 0.06 22.62
CA LYS A 319 -7.21 -0.95 23.62
C LYS A 319 -7.85 -2.26 23.17
N TYR A 320 -7.03 -3.19 22.69
CA TYR A 320 -7.48 -4.57 22.54
C TYR A 320 -7.77 -5.09 23.94
N ASN A 321 -9.06 -5.25 24.27
CA ASN A 321 -9.44 -6.15 25.34
C ASN A 321 -9.06 -7.54 24.84
N LYS A 322 -7.95 -8.05 25.38
CA LYS A 322 -7.50 -9.43 25.15
C LYS A 322 -8.49 -10.40 25.79
#